data_AF-A0AAC8TCQ4-F1
#
_entry.id   AF-A0AAC8TCQ4-F1
#
_cell.length_a   1.000
_cell.length_b   1.000
_cell.length_c   1.000
_cell.angle_alpha   90.00
_cell.angle_beta   90.00
_cell.angle_gamma   90.00
#
_symmetry.space_group_name_H-M   'P 1'
#
loop_
_entity.id
_entity.type
_entity.pdbx_description
1 polymer ?
#
loop_
_entity_poly.entity_id
_entity_poly.type
_entity_poly.pdbx_seq_one_letter_code
_entity_poly.pdbx_strand_id
1 'polypeptide(L)'
;MMRGRSNLARAGLMVALLLGGAGRAEETQPPEPPRQEQAQRPQTAAERFQQLSPEQKEAMRAKLRELKAMPPEERERIKGNLERWKQMPEEERERVRANLREFQRLTPEERNQLRERFREFRGMSPERKAEVRQRMRAYLRAHPERREQMMENMRRWRQMTPEQRQQMRERMRERRRQ
;
A
#
# COMPACT_ATOMS: atom_id res chain seq x y z
N MET A 1 -24.79 -21.43 -16.01
CA MET A 1 -24.41 -20.07 -16.48
C MET A 1 -23.57 -19.39 -15.40
N MET A 2 -22.25 -19.42 -15.55
CA MET A 2 -21.30 -18.89 -14.56
C MET A 2 -21.05 -17.39 -14.82
N ARG A 3 -21.44 -16.55 -13.85
CA ARG A 3 -21.20 -15.09 -13.89
C ARG A 3 -19.72 -14.78 -13.66
N GLY A 4 -19.22 -13.82 -14.44
CA GLY A 4 -17.81 -13.48 -14.60
C GLY A 4 -17.08 -13.08 -13.31
N ARG A 5 -15.82 -13.51 -13.23
CA ARG A 5 -14.86 -13.16 -12.19
C ARG A 5 -14.38 -11.72 -12.45
N SER A 6 -14.97 -10.75 -11.76
CA SER A 6 -14.57 -9.34 -11.87
C SER A 6 -13.13 -9.13 -11.37
N ASN A 7 -12.35 -8.46 -12.21
CA ASN A 7 -10.96 -8.07 -12.00
C ASN A 7 -10.79 -7.20 -10.74
N LEU A 8 -10.54 -7.82 -9.58
CA LEU A 8 -10.12 -7.17 -8.31
C LEU A 8 -8.70 -6.55 -8.38
N ALA A 9 -8.27 -6.11 -9.57
CA ALA A 9 -6.92 -5.60 -9.83
C ALA A 9 -6.79 -4.08 -9.76
N ARG A 10 -7.82 -3.31 -9.36
CA ARG A 10 -7.77 -1.83 -9.44
C ARG A 10 -8.16 -1.04 -8.18
N ALA A 11 -8.45 -1.68 -7.06
CA ALA A 11 -8.71 -0.97 -5.79
C ALA A 11 -7.44 -0.90 -4.93
N GLY A 12 -6.46 -0.10 -5.36
CA GLY A 12 -5.22 0.13 -4.63
C GLY A 12 -4.81 1.59 -4.67
N LEU A 13 -5.24 2.33 -3.63
CA LEU A 13 -4.70 3.62 -3.16
C LEU A 13 -5.02 4.90 -3.98
N MET A 14 -6.20 5.48 -3.75
CA MET A 14 -6.46 6.93 -3.89
C MET A 14 -6.06 7.67 -2.60
N VAL A 15 -4.80 7.57 -2.14
CA VAL A 15 -4.38 8.28 -0.91
C VAL A 15 -3.00 8.92 -0.96
N ALA A 16 -2.58 9.37 -2.13
CA ALA A 16 -1.57 10.42 -2.19
C ALA A 16 -2.33 11.73 -2.33
N LEU A 17 -2.52 12.45 -1.22
CA LEU A 17 -2.48 13.90 -1.11
C LEU A 17 -3.16 14.32 0.20
N LEU A 18 -2.49 15.23 0.92
CA LEU A 18 -2.92 15.95 2.12
C LEU A 18 -2.43 15.29 3.41
N LEU A 19 -1.49 15.95 4.09
CA LEU A 19 -1.67 16.40 5.49
C LEU A 19 -0.43 17.18 5.95
N GLY A 20 -0.67 18.42 6.37
CA GLY A 20 0.21 19.19 7.26
C GLY A 20 -0.70 20.08 8.13
N GLY A 21 -0.69 19.84 9.45
CA GLY A 21 -1.31 20.69 10.49
C GLY A 21 -0.26 21.63 11.10
N ALA A 22 -0.45 22.33 12.23
CA ALA A 22 -1.58 22.68 13.10
C ALA A 22 -1.12 23.85 14.01
N GLY A 23 -2.05 24.62 14.58
CA GLY A 23 -1.86 25.54 15.74
C GLY A 23 -1.51 27.00 15.38
N ARG A 24 -1.85 28.04 16.15
CA ARG A 24 -2.90 28.34 17.15
C ARG A 24 -3.01 29.89 17.16
N ALA A 25 -4.19 30.41 17.47
CA ALA A 25 -4.61 31.81 17.29
C ALA A 25 -3.86 32.85 18.13
N GLU A 26 -3.69 34.05 17.57
CA GLU A 26 -3.94 35.33 18.26
C GLU A 26 -4.34 36.38 17.20
N GLU A 27 -5.40 37.14 17.49
CA GLU A 27 -6.10 38.03 16.58
C GLU A 27 -5.68 39.48 16.84
N THR A 28 -4.80 39.99 15.98
CA THR A 28 -4.50 41.42 15.78
C THR A 28 -4.34 41.60 14.26
N GLN A 29 -4.99 42.61 13.68
CA GLN A 29 -5.14 42.82 12.23
C GLN A 29 -3.88 42.46 11.41
N PRO A 30 -3.96 41.53 10.42
CA PRO A 30 -2.74 41.07 9.78
C PRO A 30 -2.29 42.08 8.70
N PRO A 31 -1.01 42.50 8.71
CA PRO A 31 -0.41 43.17 7.56
C PRO A 31 -0.49 42.23 6.34
N GLU A 32 -0.69 42.78 5.13
CA GLU A 32 -0.63 41.95 3.91
C GLU A 32 0.69 41.18 3.89
N PRO A 33 0.66 39.83 3.83
CA PRO A 33 1.89 39.07 3.92
C PRO A 33 2.75 39.35 2.69
N PRO A 34 4.09 39.45 2.84
CA PRO A 34 4.99 39.59 1.71
C PRO A 34 4.71 38.49 0.68
N ARG A 35 4.80 38.78 -0.63
CA ARG A 35 4.49 37.84 -1.74
C ARG A 35 5.18 36.46 -1.62
N GLN A 36 6.18 36.33 -0.77
CA GLN A 36 6.88 35.09 -0.45
C GLN A 36 6.06 34.11 0.43
N GLU A 37 5.05 34.59 1.17
CA GLU A 37 4.20 33.77 2.06
C GLU A 37 3.04 33.07 1.32
N GLN A 38 2.63 33.58 0.16
CA GLN A 38 1.67 32.92 -0.72
C GLN A 38 2.23 31.63 -1.34
N ALA A 39 3.56 31.47 -1.37
CA ALA A 39 4.22 30.31 -1.96
C ALA A 39 4.03 29.00 -1.17
N GLN A 40 3.45 29.06 0.04
CA GLN A 40 3.33 27.88 0.93
C GLN A 40 1.91 27.61 1.41
N ARG A 41 0.89 28.31 0.89
CA ARG A 41 -0.50 27.95 1.22
C ARG A 41 -0.77 26.52 0.72
N PRO A 42 -1.22 25.59 1.59
CA PRO A 42 -1.53 24.25 1.16
C PRO A 42 -2.70 24.32 0.17
N GLN A 43 -2.42 24.05 -1.11
CA GLN A 43 -3.45 24.02 -2.15
C GLN A 43 -4.61 23.13 -1.71
N THR A 44 -5.84 23.59 -1.89
CA THR A 44 -7.05 22.81 -1.65
C THR A 44 -7.16 21.64 -2.64
N ALA A 45 -7.97 20.64 -2.31
CA ALA A 45 -8.23 19.52 -3.22
C ALA A 45 -8.87 19.98 -4.54
N ALA A 46 -9.69 21.04 -4.50
CA ALA A 46 -10.31 21.62 -5.69
C ALA A 46 -9.29 22.30 -6.61
N GLU A 47 -8.36 23.09 -6.06
CA GLU A 47 -7.29 23.73 -6.83
C GLU A 47 -6.36 22.69 -7.47
N ARG A 48 -5.97 21.65 -6.72
CA ARG A 48 -5.18 20.54 -7.26
C ARG A 48 -5.90 19.83 -8.40
N PHE A 49 -7.21 19.62 -8.28
CA PHE A 49 -8.01 19.02 -9.35
C PHE A 49 -8.04 19.91 -10.60
N GLN A 50 -8.14 21.23 -10.43
CA GLN A 50 -8.13 22.17 -11.55
C GLN A 50 -6.80 22.14 -12.31
N GLN A 51 -5.68 21.90 -11.62
CA GLN A 51 -4.34 21.80 -12.21
C GLN A 51 -4.09 20.49 -12.97
N LEU A 52 -4.96 19.48 -12.85
CA LEU A 52 -4.83 18.23 -13.60
C LEU A 52 -5.07 18.42 -15.10
N SER A 53 -4.35 17.66 -15.93
CA SER A 53 -4.60 17.58 -17.37
C SER A 53 -6.02 17.04 -17.65
N PRO A 54 -6.60 17.31 -18.84
CA PRO A 54 -7.89 16.74 -19.22
C PRO A 54 -7.94 15.21 -19.07
N GLU A 55 -6.85 14.52 -19.44
CA GLU A 55 -6.72 13.05 -19.35
C GLU A 55 -6.70 12.59 -17.90
N GLN A 56 -5.95 13.29 -17.03
CA GLN A 56 -5.90 13.00 -15.61
C GLN A 56 -7.26 13.23 -14.93
N LYS A 57 -7.96 14.31 -15.28
CA LYS A 57 -9.32 14.59 -14.79
C LYS A 57 -10.27 13.49 -15.21
N GLU A 58 -10.21 13.02 -16.46
CA GLU A 58 -11.08 11.95 -16.94
C GLU A 58 -10.76 10.62 -16.30
N ALA A 59 -9.48 10.27 -16.13
CA ALA A 59 -9.08 9.09 -15.38
C ALA A 59 -9.62 9.11 -13.94
N MET A 60 -9.56 10.26 -13.27
CA MET A 60 -10.10 10.42 -11.91
C MET A 60 -11.63 10.28 -11.88
N ARG A 61 -12.34 10.88 -12.84
CA ARG A 61 -13.80 10.71 -12.98
C ARG A 61 -14.18 9.26 -13.24
N ALA A 62 -13.45 8.56 -14.10
CA ALA A 62 -13.66 7.13 -14.37
C ALA A 62 -13.49 6.30 -13.09
N LYS A 63 -12.45 6.56 -12.29
CA LYS A 63 -12.24 5.89 -10.99
C LYS A 63 -13.35 6.20 -10.00
N LEU A 64 -13.87 7.42 -9.98
CA LEU A 64 -15.00 7.78 -9.13
C LEU A 64 -16.28 7.05 -9.57
N ARG A 65 -16.52 6.91 -10.87
CA ARG A 65 -17.65 6.11 -11.39
C ARG A 65 -17.52 4.64 -10.99
N GLU A 66 -16.33 4.06 -11.13
CA GLU A 66 -16.03 2.69 -10.66
C GLU A 66 -16.34 2.55 -9.17
N LEU A 67 -15.85 3.46 -8.33
CA LEU A 67 -16.08 3.43 -6.88
C LEU A 67 -17.57 3.54 -6.54
N LYS A 68 -18.31 4.42 -7.21
CA LYS A 68 -19.76 4.59 -6.97
C LYS A 68 -20.56 3.35 -7.32
N ALA A 69 -20.12 2.61 -8.35
CA ALA A 69 -20.74 1.36 -8.80
C ALA A 69 -20.40 0.13 -7.94
N MET A 70 -19.45 0.24 -7.00
CA MET A 70 -19.12 -0.85 -6.07
C MET A 70 -20.25 -1.08 -5.04
N PRO A 71 -20.40 -2.32 -4.53
CA PRO A 71 -21.31 -2.61 -3.42
C PRO A 71 -21.02 -1.73 -2.19
N PRO A 72 -22.05 -1.34 -1.41
CA PRO A 72 -21.88 -0.50 -0.23
C PRO A 72 -20.80 -0.99 0.74
N GLU A 73 -20.72 -2.29 0.99
CA GLU A 73 -19.74 -2.91 1.88
C GLU A 73 -18.32 -2.74 1.37
N GLU A 74 -18.13 -2.80 0.06
CA GLU A 74 -16.82 -2.61 -0.56
C GLU A 74 -16.38 -1.14 -0.49
N ARG A 75 -17.32 -0.20 -0.68
CA ARG A 75 -17.06 1.24 -0.51
C ARG A 75 -16.68 1.57 0.93
N GLU A 76 -17.40 1.03 1.91
CA GLU A 76 -17.08 1.21 3.33
C GLU A 76 -15.71 0.62 3.68
N ARG A 77 -15.36 -0.55 3.13
CA ARG A 77 -14.02 -1.11 3.29
C ARG A 77 -12.94 -0.19 2.74
N ILE A 78 -13.14 0.41 1.57
CA ILE A 78 -12.20 1.36 0.96
C ILE A 78 -12.07 2.61 1.83
N LYS A 79 -13.20 3.17 2.29
CA LYS A 79 -13.21 4.32 3.21
C LYS A 79 -12.46 4.02 4.51
N GLY A 80 -12.70 2.86 5.13
CA GLY A 80 -11.96 2.45 6.33
C GLY A 80 -10.45 2.26 6.09
N ASN A 81 -10.05 1.76 4.92
CA ASN A 81 -8.63 1.70 4.54
C ASN A 81 -8.01 3.11 4.39
N LEU A 82 -8.75 4.04 3.78
CA LEU A 82 -8.34 5.42 3.60
C LEU A 82 -8.14 6.14 4.94
N GLU A 83 -9.07 5.98 5.88
CA GLU A 83 -8.94 6.60 7.20
C GLU A 83 -7.76 6.03 8.00
N ARG A 84 -7.56 4.70 7.95
CA ARG A 84 -6.36 4.08 8.53
C ARG A 84 -5.08 4.65 7.92
N TRP A 85 -5.03 4.82 6.60
CA TRP A 85 -3.87 5.40 5.92
C TRP A 85 -3.57 6.83 6.39
N LYS A 86 -4.60 7.67 6.51
CA LYS A 86 -4.44 9.05 7.00
C LYS A 86 -3.89 9.09 8.42
N GLN A 87 -4.25 8.11 9.25
CA GLN A 87 -3.78 8.00 10.63
C GLN A 87 -2.40 7.33 10.77
N MET A 88 -1.88 6.68 9.71
CA MET A 88 -0.55 6.05 9.75
C MET A 88 0.56 7.11 9.91
N PRO A 89 1.57 6.85 10.77
CA PRO A 89 2.82 7.61 10.78
C PRO A 89 3.52 7.57 9.42
N GLU A 90 4.34 8.58 9.13
CA GLU A 90 4.97 8.72 7.82
C GLU A 90 5.90 7.55 7.48
N GLU A 91 6.61 7.02 8.47
CA GLU A 91 7.47 5.85 8.32
C GLU A 91 6.67 4.61 7.91
N GLU A 92 5.46 4.45 8.47
CA GLU A 92 4.59 3.35 8.11
C GLU A 92 4.02 3.52 6.69
N ARG A 93 3.63 4.74 6.32
CA ARG A 93 3.19 5.04 4.95
C ARG A 93 4.30 4.77 3.93
N GLU A 94 5.55 5.12 4.25
CA GLU A 94 6.70 4.81 3.41
C GLU A 94 6.91 3.30 3.24
N ARG A 95 6.79 2.54 4.34
CA ARG A 95 6.86 1.07 4.26
C ARG A 95 5.78 0.49 3.38
N VAL A 96 4.54 0.98 3.47
CA VAL A 96 3.45 0.50 2.61
C VAL A 96 3.67 0.91 1.15
N ARG A 97 4.13 2.13 0.88
CA ARG A 97 4.53 2.57 -0.48
C ARG A 97 5.63 1.69 -1.06
N ALA A 98 6.65 1.36 -0.27
CA ALA A 98 7.72 0.46 -0.67
C ALA A 98 7.18 -0.94 -1.00
N ASN A 99 6.32 -1.50 -0.14
CA ASN A 99 5.69 -2.80 -0.37
C ASN A 99 4.82 -2.80 -1.64
N LEU A 100 4.11 -1.69 -1.92
CA LEU A 100 3.32 -1.54 -3.14
C LEU A 100 4.20 -1.54 -4.39
N ARG A 101 5.32 -0.80 -4.38
CA ARG A 101 6.30 -0.82 -5.48
C ARG A 101 6.83 -2.23 -5.72
N GLU A 102 7.16 -2.97 -4.66
CA GLU A 102 7.61 -4.36 -4.77
C GLU A 102 6.51 -5.28 -5.32
N PHE A 103 5.27 -5.12 -4.88
CA PHE A 103 4.13 -5.88 -5.40
C PHE A 103 3.90 -5.59 -6.89
N GLN A 104 4.06 -4.34 -7.34
CA GLN A 104 3.97 -3.97 -8.75
C GLN A 104 5.11 -4.54 -9.61
N ARG A 105 6.22 -5.00 -9.03
CA ARG A 105 7.28 -5.70 -9.76
C ARG A 105 7.03 -7.21 -9.91
N LEU A 106 6.07 -7.76 -9.18
CA LEU A 106 5.68 -9.17 -9.32
C LEU A 106 4.98 -9.40 -10.66
N THR A 107 5.17 -10.59 -11.23
CA THR A 107 4.42 -11.02 -12.42
C THR A 107 2.93 -11.17 -12.10
N PRO A 108 2.04 -11.15 -13.11
CA PRO A 108 0.62 -11.42 -12.89
C PRO A 108 0.37 -12.72 -12.11
N GLU A 109 1.12 -13.77 -12.42
CA GLU A 109 1.03 -15.07 -11.78
C GLU A 109 1.45 -15.02 -10.30
N GLU A 110 2.60 -14.41 -9.99
CA GLU A 110 3.05 -14.25 -8.60
C GLU A 110 2.08 -13.40 -7.77
N ARG A 111 1.51 -12.35 -8.38
CA ARG A 111 0.48 -11.54 -7.72
C ARG A 111 -0.75 -12.37 -7.42
N ASN A 112 -1.16 -13.26 -8.32
CA ASN A 112 -2.30 -14.15 -8.11
C ASN A 112 -2.02 -15.16 -7.00
N GLN A 113 -0.89 -15.85 -7.03
CA GLN A 113 -0.47 -16.76 -5.96
C GLN A 113 -0.42 -16.08 -4.60
N LEU A 114 0.14 -14.86 -4.53
CA LEU A 114 0.18 -14.10 -3.28
C LEU A 114 -1.22 -13.73 -2.78
N ARG A 115 -2.13 -13.33 -3.70
CA ARG A 115 -3.54 -13.02 -3.35
C ARG A 115 -4.29 -14.25 -2.85
N GLU A 116 -4.07 -15.41 -3.46
CA GLU A 116 -4.71 -16.67 -3.06
C GLU A 116 -4.24 -17.10 -1.68
N ARG A 117 -2.93 -17.16 -1.45
CA ARG A 117 -2.36 -17.46 -0.13
C ARG A 117 -2.84 -16.48 0.95
N PHE A 118 -2.95 -15.20 0.60
CA PHE A 118 -3.47 -14.20 1.52
C PHE A 118 -4.96 -14.41 1.80
N ARG A 119 -5.76 -14.78 0.80
CA ARG A 119 -7.19 -15.08 0.96
C ARG A 119 -7.40 -16.31 1.86
N GLU A 120 -6.65 -17.38 1.60
CA GLU A 120 -6.66 -18.59 2.43
C GLU A 120 -6.31 -18.25 3.88
N PHE A 121 -5.19 -17.57 4.09
CA PHE A 121 -4.79 -17.16 5.42
C PHE A 121 -5.83 -16.27 6.10
N ARG A 122 -6.44 -15.33 5.39
CA ARG A 122 -7.48 -14.45 5.95
C ARG A 122 -8.73 -15.23 6.34
N GLY A 123 -9.10 -16.24 5.55
CA GLY A 123 -10.23 -17.13 5.79
C GLY A 123 -10.04 -18.13 6.93
N MET A 124 -8.81 -18.36 7.40
CA MET A 124 -8.56 -19.21 8.58
C MET A 124 -9.21 -18.64 9.85
N SER A 125 -9.69 -19.52 10.72
CA SER A 125 -10.18 -19.15 12.05
C SER A 125 -9.05 -18.50 12.89
N PRO A 126 -9.38 -17.68 13.90
CA PRO A 126 -8.39 -17.11 14.81
C PRO A 126 -7.49 -18.17 15.47
N GLU A 127 -8.07 -19.30 15.87
CA GLU A 127 -7.41 -20.44 16.51
C GLU A 127 -6.40 -21.06 15.54
N ARG A 128 -6.82 -21.32 14.29
CA ARG A 128 -5.93 -21.87 13.28
C ARG A 128 -4.78 -20.92 12.95
N LYS A 129 -5.04 -19.61 12.89
CA LYS A 129 -3.98 -18.59 12.74
C LYS A 129 -3.01 -18.60 13.92
N ALA A 130 -3.51 -18.75 15.15
CA ALA A 130 -2.68 -18.83 16.35
C ALA A 130 -1.80 -20.08 16.34
N GLU A 131 -2.37 -21.22 15.97
CA GLU A 131 -1.69 -22.50 15.83
C GLU A 131 -0.55 -22.43 14.80
N VAL A 132 -0.80 -21.89 13.60
CA VAL A 132 0.24 -21.70 12.57
C VAL A 132 1.40 -20.86 13.10
N ARG A 133 1.11 -19.76 13.81
CA ARG A 133 2.15 -18.91 14.41
C ARG A 133 2.92 -19.64 15.50
N GLN A 134 2.24 -20.42 16.34
CA GLN A 134 2.89 -21.19 17.40
C GLN A 134 3.81 -22.26 16.82
N ARG A 135 3.34 -23.03 15.83
CA ARG A 135 4.15 -24.03 15.11
C ARG A 135 5.39 -23.41 14.49
N MET A 136 5.25 -22.27 13.81
CA MET A 136 6.40 -21.54 13.25
C MET A 136 7.39 -21.10 14.33
N ARG A 137 6.92 -20.56 15.45
CA ARG A 137 7.79 -20.17 16.58
C ARG A 137 8.52 -21.36 17.20
N ALA A 138 7.82 -22.48 17.40
CA ALA A 138 8.42 -23.69 17.94
C ALA A 138 9.49 -24.24 16.99
N TYR A 139 9.19 -24.30 15.69
CA TYR A 139 10.14 -24.72 14.67
C TYR A 139 11.41 -23.87 14.67
N LEU A 140 11.28 -22.53 14.65
CA LEU A 140 12.44 -21.62 14.67
C LEU A 140 13.23 -21.64 15.98
N ARG A 141 12.60 -22.06 17.09
CA ARG A 141 13.31 -22.26 18.37
C ARG A 141 14.14 -23.54 18.34
N ALA A 142 13.58 -24.62 17.79
CA ALA A 142 14.26 -25.90 17.67
C ALA A 142 15.39 -25.88 16.62
N HIS A 143 15.35 -24.94 15.67
CA HIS A 143 16.32 -24.81 14.57
C HIS A 143 16.95 -23.41 14.58
N PRO A 144 17.87 -23.11 15.53
CA PRO A 144 18.49 -21.79 15.65
C PRO A 144 19.23 -21.36 14.36
N GLU A 145 19.84 -22.28 13.65
CA GLU A 145 20.51 -22.05 12.36
C GLU A 145 19.52 -21.57 11.28
N ARG A 146 18.28 -22.08 11.28
CA ARG A 146 17.23 -21.61 10.37
C ARG A 146 16.78 -20.21 10.73
N ARG A 147 16.69 -19.91 12.03
CA ARG A 147 16.38 -18.57 12.50
C ARG A 147 17.49 -17.58 12.12
N GLU A 148 18.76 -17.94 12.32
CA GLU A 148 19.91 -17.12 11.93
C GLU A 148 19.94 -16.89 10.42
N GLN A 149 19.80 -17.94 9.62
CA GLN A 149 19.70 -17.83 8.17
C GLN A 149 18.56 -16.91 7.73
N MET A 150 17.39 -17.00 8.37
CA MET A 150 16.27 -16.10 8.09
C MET A 150 16.63 -14.65 8.42
N MET A 151 17.24 -14.39 9.58
CA MET A 151 17.65 -13.05 9.98
C MET A 151 18.72 -12.46 9.06
N GLU A 152 19.70 -13.27 8.64
CA GLU A 152 20.73 -12.87 7.70
C GLU A 152 20.13 -12.55 6.32
N ASN A 153 19.24 -13.41 5.81
CA ASN A 153 18.52 -13.16 4.56
C ASN A 153 17.72 -11.85 4.62
N MET A 154 17.06 -11.58 5.75
CA MET A 154 16.34 -10.32 5.96
C MET A 154 17.27 -9.12 6.01
N ARG A 155 18.42 -9.23 6.71
CA ARG A 155 19.45 -8.18 6.77
C ARG A 155 19.98 -7.88 5.36
N ARG A 156 20.36 -8.91 4.61
CA ARG A 156 20.83 -8.79 3.23
C ARG A 156 19.77 -8.16 2.34
N TRP A 157 18.52 -8.60 2.43
CA TRP A 157 17.42 -8.04 1.65
C TRP A 157 17.20 -6.55 1.93
N ARG A 158 17.29 -6.12 3.20
CA ARG A 158 17.18 -4.70 3.58
C ARG A 158 18.29 -3.84 2.99
N GLN A 159 19.49 -4.40 2.83
CA GLN A 159 20.64 -3.71 2.24
C GLN A 159 20.63 -3.69 0.71
N MET A 160 19.84 -4.54 0.05
CA MET A 160 19.77 -4.59 -1.41
C MET A 160 19.03 -3.37 -2.00
N THR A 161 19.53 -2.88 -3.13
CA THR A 161 18.81 -1.91 -3.97
C THR A 161 17.59 -2.57 -4.65
N PRO A 162 16.61 -1.79 -5.14
CA PRO A 162 15.48 -2.33 -5.90
C PRO A 162 15.89 -3.23 -7.08
N GLU A 163 16.97 -2.87 -7.79
CA GLU A 163 17.52 -3.59 -8.94
C GLU A 163 18.13 -4.93 -8.50
N GLN A 164 18.91 -4.93 -7.42
CA GLN A 164 19.48 -6.16 -6.87
C GLN A 164 18.39 -7.14 -6.40
N ARG A 165 17.31 -6.62 -5.79
CA ARG A 165 16.15 -7.44 -5.43
C ARG A 165 15.46 -8.02 -6.65
N GLN A 166 15.37 -7.25 -7.74
CA GLN A 166 14.80 -7.72 -9.00
C GLN A 166 15.65 -8.85 -9.61
N GLN A 167 16.96 -8.66 -9.72
CA GLN A 167 17.87 -9.69 -10.23
C GLN A 167 17.80 -10.99 -9.41
N MET A 168 17.76 -10.87 -8.07
CA MET A 168 17.61 -12.03 -7.21
C MET A 168 16.29 -12.77 -7.48
N ARG A 169 15.18 -12.05 -7.68
CA ARG A 169 13.89 -12.65 -8.05
C ARG A 169 13.97 -13.36 -9.39
N GLU A 170 14.58 -12.75 -10.41
CA GLU A 170 14.75 -13.35 -11.73
C GLU A 170 15.54 -14.66 -11.65
N ARG A 171 16.67 -14.67 -10.94
CA ARG A 171 17.44 -15.89 -10.69
C ARG A 171 16.64 -16.97 -9.97
N MET A 172 15.84 -16.59 -8.96
CA MET A 172 14.97 -17.54 -8.26
C MET A 172 13.84 -18.07 -9.15
N ARG A 173 13.36 -17.29 -10.12
CA ARG A 173 12.38 -17.74 -11.12
C ARG A 173 13.00 -18.74 -12.08
N GLU A 174 14.19 -18.46 -12.60
CA GLU A 174 14.92 -19.38 -13.49
C GLU A 174 15.16 -20.73 -12.82
N ARG A 175 15.60 -20.73 -11.56
CA ARG A 175 15.79 -21.96 -10.77
C ARG A 175 14.52 -22.78 -10.53
N ARG A 176 13.33 -22.15 -10.58
CA ARG A 176 12.04 -22.84 -10.42
C ARG A 176 11.48 -23.38 -11.73
N ARG A 177 12.03 -22.95 -12.87
CA ARG A 177 11.62 -23.37 -14.21
C ARG A 177 12.46 -24.52 -14.75
N GLN A 178 13.68 -24.68 -14.21
CA GLN A 178 14.52 -25.88 -14.38
C GLN A 178 14.05 -26.96 -13.41
#